data_AF-A0A2Z6MEK0-F1
#
_entry.id   AF-A0A2Z6MEK0-F1
#
_cell.length_a   1.000
_cell.length_b   1.000
_cell.length_c   1.000
_cell.angle_alpha   90.00
_cell.angle_beta   90.00
_cell.angle_gamma   90.00
#
_symmetry.space_group_name_H-M   'P 1'
#
loop_
_entity.id
_entity.type
_entity.pdbx_description
1 polymer ?
#
loop_
_entity_poly.entity_id
_entity_poly.type
_entity_poly.pdbx_seq_one_letter_code
_entity_poly.pdbx_strand_id
1 'polypeptide(L)'
;MQNNEKENFTARRLKITDNKKGFIELLQQLSICDSISETDFEDRFREIDSVEDDHVICVIEDEIYGKIIATGSVFIEKKFLRNCGKVGHIEDVVVDSSVCGKK
;
A
#
# COMPACT_ATOMS: atom_id res chain seq x y z
N MET A 1 -4.21 25.18 -22.77
CA MET A 1 -2.82 24.82 -22.42
C MET A 1 -2.92 23.59 -21.54
N GLN A 2 -2.68 22.41 -22.09
CA GLN A 2 -2.54 21.19 -21.27
C GLN A 2 -1.14 21.26 -20.67
N ASN A 3 -1.05 21.55 -19.37
CA ASN A 3 0.19 21.34 -18.64
C ASN A 3 0.42 19.83 -18.62
N ASN A 4 1.29 19.33 -19.51
CA ASN A 4 1.94 18.04 -19.33
C ASN A 4 2.96 18.21 -18.20
N GLU A 5 2.49 18.35 -16.97
CA GLU A 5 3.33 18.01 -15.82
C GLU A 5 3.58 16.51 -15.92
N LYS A 6 4.85 16.16 -16.08
CA LYS A 6 5.29 14.79 -16.32
C LYS A 6 5.04 14.02 -15.04
N GLU A 7 3.94 13.28 -14.99
CA GLU A 7 3.59 12.46 -13.82
C GLU A 7 4.76 11.50 -13.52
N ASN A 8 5.19 11.47 -12.26
CA ASN A 8 6.30 10.64 -11.82
C ASN A 8 5.80 9.70 -10.73
N PHE A 9 5.11 8.65 -11.16
CA PHE A 9 4.56 7.62 -10.29
C PHE A 9 5.48 6.42 -10.23
N THR A 10 5.87 6.04 -9.01
CA THR A 10 6.75 4.88 -8.79
C THR A 10 6.06 3.84 -7.94
N ALA A 11 5.92 2.63 -8.49
CA ALA A 11 5.47 1.46 -7.76
C ALA A 11 6.63 0.85 -6.96
N ARG A 12 6.40 0.59 -5.67
CA ARG A 12 7.40 -0.01 -4.77
C ARG A 12 6.74 -0.67 -3.57
N ARG A 13 7.52 -1.43 -2.77
CA ARG A 13 7.06 -1.90 -1.46
C ARG A 13 6.84 -0.72 -0.50
N LEU A 14 5.89 -0.87 0.41
CA LEU A 14 5.68 0.03 1.55
C LEU A 14 6.99 0.15 2.35
N LYS A 15 7.28 1.36 2.84
CA LYS A 15 8.41 1.65 3.72
C LYS A 15 7.90 2.16 5.07
N ILE A 16 8.67 1.94 6.12
CA ILE A 16 8.36 2.43 7.48
C ILE A 16 8.14 3.97 7.53
N THR A 17 8.75 4.72 6.61
CA THR A 17 8.60 6.18 6.52
C THR A 17 7.33 6.66 5.81
N ASP A 18 6.54 5.74 5.23
CA ASP A 18 5.37 6.11 4.42
C ASP A 18 4.17 6.56 5.25
N ASN A 19 4.20 6.33 6.57
CA ASN A 19 3.25 6.96 7.50
C ASN A 19 3.27 8.50 7.38
N LYS A 20 4.42 9.10 7.07
CA LYS A 20 4.59 10.54 6.86
C LYS A 20 4.22 11.00 5.45
N LYS A 21 3.89 10.06 4.56
CA LYS A 21 3.57 10.31 3.15
C LYS A 21 2.07 10.15 2.83
N GLY A 22 1.21 10.15 3.85
CA GLY A 22 -0.24 10.11 3.65
C GLY A 22 -0.83 8.70 3.52
N PHE A 23 -0.10 7.65 3.93
CA PHE A 23 -0.55 6.27 3.73
C PHE A 23 -1.81 5.92 4.51
N ILE A 24 -1.94 6.39 5.76
CA ILE A 24 -3.15 6.14 6.58
C ILE A 24 -4.35 6.92 6.04
N GLU A 25 -4.12 8.16 5.62
CA GLU A 25 -5.11 9.01 4.99
C GLU A 25 -5.62 8.43 3.66
N LEU A 26 -4.76 7.72 2.93
CA LEU A 26 -5.16 6.96 1.74
C LEU A 26 -6.08 5.78 2.12
N LEU A 27 -5.71 4.98 3.13
CA LEU A 27 -6.54 3.85 3.59
C LEU A 27 -7.91 4.30 4.14
N GLN A 28 -8.00 5.49 4.72
CA GLN A 28 -9.27 6.09 5.15
C GLN A 28 -10.27 6.32 4.00
N GLN A 29 -9.79 6.41 2.75
CA GLN A 29 -10.67 6.49 1.57
C GLN A 29 -11.33 5.14 1.25
N LEU A 30 -10.76 4.02 1.73
CA LEU A 30 -11.29 2.68 1.52
C LEU A 30 -12.31 2.29 2.60
N SER A 31 -11.98 2.51 3.88
CA SER A 31 -12.81 2.10 5.01
C SER A 31 -12.45 2.91 6.26
N ILE A 32 -13.16 2.65 7.36
CA ILE A 32 -12.89 3.25 8.67
C ILE A 32 -11.48 2.83 9.10
N CYS A 33 -10.59 3.82 9.22
CA CYS A 33 -9.26 3.69 9.76
C CYS A 33 -9.05 4.87 10.71
N ASP A 34 -9.14 4.61 12.02
CA ASP A 34 -8.95 5.63 13.04
C ASP A 34 -7.51 6.19 13.00
N SER A 35 -7.26 7.27 13.73
CA SER A 35 -5.91 7.80 13.88
C SER A 35 -4.97 6.75 14.48
N ILE A 36 -4.01 6.28 13.69
CA ILE A 36 -2.95 5.35 14.12
C ILE A 36 -1.74 6.18 14.61
N SER A 37 -1.18 5.84 15.77
CA SER A 37 0.02 6.51 16.26
C SER A 37 1.25 6.10 15.45
N GLU A 38 2.31 6.92 15.45
CA GLU A 38 3.57 6.57 14.74
C GLU A 38 4.15 5.24 15.24
N THR A 39 4.11 4.99 16.55
CA THR A 39 4.56 3.72 17.15
C THR A 39 3.71 2.54 16.69
N ASP A 40 2.38 2.66 16.69
CA ASP A 40 1.50 1.56 16.26
C ASP A 40 1.73 1.21 14.79
N PHE A 41 1.98 2.22 13.95
CA PHE A 41 2.34 2.02 12.56
C PHE A 41 3.67 1.27 12.42
N GLU A 42 4.71 1.70 13.14
CA GLU A 42 6.02 1.06 13.09
C GLU A 42 5.97 -0.39 13.56
N ASP A 43 5.24 -0.66 14.64
CA ASP A 43 5.11 -2.00 15.20
C ASP A 43 4.35 -2.92 14.24
N ARG A 44 3.22 -2.46 13.68
CA ARG A 44 2.49 -3.23 12.66
C ARG A 44 3.31 -3.43 11.38
N PHE A 45 4.08 -2.42 10.96
CA PHE A 45 4.97 -2.56 9.80
C PHE A 45 6.00 -3.67 10.04
N ARG A 46 6.64 -3.71 11.21
CA ARG A 46 7.62 -4.75 11.57
C ARG A 46 7.00 -6.14 11.65
N GLU A 47 5.78 -6.25 12.19
CA GLU A 47 5.04 -7.53 12.20
C GLU A 47 4.83 -8.06 10.78
N ILE A 48 4.40 -7.21 9.85
CA ILE A 48 4.15 -7.58 8.45
C ILE A 48 5.46 -7.89 7.71
N ASP A 49 6.50 -7.07 7.90
CA ASP A 49 7.80 -7.29 7.25
C ASP A 49 8.47 -8.60 7.71
N SER A 50 8.19 -9.04 8.95
CA SER A 50 8.72 -10.28 9.51
C SER A 50 8.21 -11.57 8.85
N VAL A 51 7.07 -11.51 8.14
CA VAL A 51 6.53 -12.66 7.37
C VAL A 51 7.00 -12.67 5.91
N GLU A 52 8.03 -11.87 5.59
CA GLU A 52 8.76 -11.81 4.32
C GLU A 52 7.82 -11.79 3.09
N ASP A 53 8.00 -12.73 2.17
CA ASP A 53 7.29 -12.79 0.89
C ASP A 53 5.86 -13.31 1.00
N ASP A 54 5.39 -13.69 2.20
CA ASP A 54 4.02 -14.13 2.40
C ASP A 54 3.05 -12.96 2.70
N HIS A 55 3.55 -11.73 2.95
CA HIS A 55 2.70 -10.55 3.06
C HIS A 55 3.40 -9.32 2.47
N VAL A 56 2.95 -8.89 1.28
CA VAL A 56 3.55 -7.75 0.57
C VAL A 56 2.53 -6.64 0.43
N ILE A 57 2.87 -5.46 0.94
CA ILE A 57 2.13 -4.22 0.69
C ILE A 57 2.85 -3.45 -0.41
N CYS A 58 2.17 -3.23 -1.53
CA CYS A 58 2.64 -2.44 -2.65
C CYS A 58 1.99 -1.06 -2.62
N VAL A 59 2.77 -0.02 -2.88
CA VAL A 59 2.32 1.36 -2.95
C VAL A 59 2.77 2.02 -4.26
N ILE A 60 2.01 3.01 -4.71
CA ILE A 60 2.42 3.96 -5.74
C ILE A 60 2.67 5.30 -5.06
N GLU A 61 3.88 5.81 -5.19
CA GLU A 61 4.26 7.14 -4.74
C GLU A 61 4.21 8.13 -5.92
N ASP A 62 3.56 9.26 -5.71
CA ASP A 62 3.78 10.47 -6.51
C ASP A 62 5.06 11.15 -6.02
N GLU A 63 6.13 11.02 -6.80
CA GLU A 63 7.46 11.54 -6.44
C GLU A 63 7.53 13.07 -6.51
N ILE A 64 6.59 13.74 -7.19
CA ILE A 64 6.55 15.21 -7.25
C ILE A 64 6.10 15.77 -5.91
N TYR A 65 5.07 15.18 -5.31
CA TYR A 65 4.52 15.63 -4.03
C TYR A 65 5.01 14.81 -2.83
N GLY A 66 5.73 13.70 -3.07
CA GLY A 66 6.21 12.79 -2.03
C GLY A 66 5.06 12.11 -1.27
N LYS A 67 3.97 11.78 -1.96
CA LYS A 67 2.75 11.21 -1.36
C LYS A 67 2.45 9.82 -1.88
N ILE A 68 1.92 8.97 -1.02
CA ILE A 68 1.36 7.69 -1.44
C ILE A 68 -0.03 7.93 -2.02
N ILE A 69 -0.23 7.52 -3.28
CA ILE A 69 -1.46 7.78 -4.04
C ILE A 69 -2.22 6.51 -4.41
N ALA A 70 -1.61 5.34 -4.23
CA ALA A 70 -2.31 4.06 -4.34
C ALA A 70 -1.64 3.02 -3.45
N THR A 71 -2.42 2.04 -3.01
CA THR A 71 -1.92 0.87 -2.28
C THR A 71 -2.73 -0.38 -2.63
N GLY A 72 -2.12 -1.53 -2.42
CA GLY A 72 -2.76 -2.83 -2.43
C GLY A 72 -1.84 -3.87 -1.79
N SER A 73 -2.44 -4.84 -1.12
CA SER A 73 -1.73 -5.87 -0.36
C SER A 73 -1.97 -7.25 -0.97
N VAL A 74 -0.96 -8.12 -0.90
CA VAL A 74 -1.13 -9.55 -1.16
C VAL A 74 -0.67 -10.35 0.05
N PHE A 75 -1.57 -11.19 0.57
CA PHE A 75 -1.28 -12.16 1.62
C PHE A 75 -1.29 -13.59 1.06
N ILE A 76 -0.24 -14.35 1.34
CA ILE A 76 -0.04 -15.70 0.83
C ILE A 76 -0.35 -16.72 1.91
N GLU A 77 -1.45 -17.44 1.72
CA GLU A 77 -1.87 -18.52 2.59
C GLU A 77 -1.31 -19.87 2.10
N LYS A 78 -0.54 -20.55 2.95
CA LYS A 78 -0.01 -21.90 2.70
C LYS A 78 -1.07 -22.96 2.99
N LYS A 79 -1.29 -23.90 2.07
CA LYS A 79 -2.30 -24.97 2.16
C LYS A 79 -1.64 -26.33 2.02
N PHE A 80 -2.21 -27.38 2.65
CA PHE A 80 -1.80 -28.77 2.37
C PHE A 80 -2.40 -29.31 1.07
N LEU A 81 -3.66 -28.93 0.79
CA LEU A 81 -4.34 -29.27 -0.45
C LEU A 81 -3.58 -28.70 -1.66
N ARG A 82 -3.74 -29.33 -2.82
CA ARG A 82 -3.04 -28.97 -4.07
C ARG A 82 -1.51 -29.06 -3.95
N ASN A 83 -1.03 -30.16 -3.37
CA ASN A 83 0.40 -30.50 -3.24
C ASN A 83 1.20 -29.42 -2.49
N CYS A 84 0.80 -29.13 -1.25
CA CYS A 84 1.39 -28.04 -0.45
C CYS A 84 1.32 -26.68 -1.16
N GLY A 85 0.16 -26.40 -1.79
CA GLY A 85 -0.04 -25.21 -2.60
C GLY A 85 -0.11 -23.91 -1.80
N LYS A 86 -0.15 -22.79 -2.53
CA LYS A 86 -0.30 -21.44 -1.97
C LYS A 86 -1.51 -20.74 -2.59
N VAL A 87 -2.18 -19.87 -1.82
CA VAL A 87 -3.28 -19.01 -2.28
C VAL A 87 -2.92 -17.56 -1.96
N GLY A 88 -3.01 -16.67 -2.95
CA GLY A 88 -2.87 -15.24 -2.74
C GLY A 88 -4.22 -14.58 -2.52
N HIS A 89 -4.32 -13.78 -1.47
CA HIS A 89 -5.46 -12.94 -1.14
C HIS A 89 -5.07 -11.49 -1.43
N ILE A 90 -5.84 -10.80 -2.28
CA ILE A 90 -5.62 -9.39 -2.60
C ILE A 90 -6.53 -8.58 -1.69
N GLU A 91 -5.94 -7.70 -0.89
CA GLU A 91 -6.63 -6.93 0.14
C GLU A 91 -6.25 -5.44 0.05
N ASP A 92 -7.04 -4.60 0.72
CA ASP A 92 -6.76 -3.17 0.95
C ASP A 92 -6.37 -2.37 -0.31
N VAL A 93 -7.05 -2.64 -1.43
CA VAL A 93 -6.81 -1.96 -2.71
C VAL A 93 -7.55 -0.62 -2.75
N VAL A 94 -6.79 0.46 -2.83
CA VAL A 94 -7.34 1.81 -2.96
C VAL A 94 -6.42 2.72 -3.76
N VAL A 95 -7.02 3.61 -4.55
CA VAL A 95 -6.35 4.68 -5.30
C VAL A 95 -6.94 6.00 -4.81
N ASP A 96 -6.08 6.99 -4.59
CA ASP A 96 -6.51 8.32 -4.18
C ASP A 96 -7.49 8.91 -5.20
N SER A 97 -8.62 9.40 -4.69
CA SER A 97 -9.72 9.90 -5.52
C SER A 97 -9.34 11.05 -6.46
N SER A 98 -8.30 11.83 -6.13
CA SER A 98 -7.83 12.96 -6.96
C SER A 98 -7.06 12.53 -8.21
N VAL A 99 -6.57 11.28 -8.24
CA VAL A 99 -5.81 10.70 -9.36
C VAL A 99 -6.51 9.50 -10.00
N CYS A 100 -7.65 9.09 -9.49
CA CYS A 100 -8.43 8.00 -10.05
C CYS A 100 -8.85 8.28 -11.51
N GLY A 101 -8.65 7.30 -12.40
CA GLY A 101 -8.98 7.41 -13.82
C GLY A 101 -7.93 8.12 -14.68
N LYS A 102 -6.77 8.50 -14.10
CA LYS A 102 -5.60 8.90 -14.88
C LYS A 102 -5.09 7.73 -15.74
N LYS A 103 -4.66 8.04 -16.96
CA LYS A 103 -4.26 7.09 -18.00
C LYS A 103 -2.78 7.22 -18.34
#